data_AF-A0A7L4ZPQ9-F1
#
_entry.id   AF-A0A7L4ZPQ9-F1
#
_cell.length_a   1.000
_cell.length_b   1.000
_cell.length_c   1.000
_cell.angle_alpha   90.00
_cell.angle_beta   90.00
_cell.angle_gamma   90.00
#
_symmetry.space_group_name_H-M   'P 1'
#
loop_
_entity.id
_entity.type
_entity.pdbx_description
1 polymer ?
#
loop_
_entity_poly.entity_id
_entity_poly.type
_entity_poly.pdbx_seq_one_letter_code
_entity_poly.pdbx_strand_id
1 'polypeptide(L)'
;MYTIEKAYLITEQLRKFTTGYTHHVVGHFANIDFWIHEVIEALKAIDEHKKRFDNIYNTQKYWTEEHGTIVHGYCQICNGRCEFSDGKPTLPKLKYKSEKIDSRRELVDAAYFFLARCYRIGLLTSEDLKKRCDSIGTSIDPNDLD
;
A
#
# COMPACT_ATOMS: atom_id res chain seq x y z
N MET A 1 -3.20 7.74 4.51
CA MET A 1 -1.77 7.37 4.51
C MET A 1 -1.40 7.01 3.09
N TYR A 2 -0.39 7.66 2.51
CA TYR A 2 -0.03 7.50 1.09
C TYR A 2 0.02 6.05 0.61
N THR A 3 0.56 5.12 1.40
CA THR A 3 0.67 3.71 0.99
C THR A 3 -0.66 2.95 0.99
N ILE A 4 -1.59 3.29 1.90
CA ILE A 4 -2.98 2.75 1.85
C ILE A 4 -3.73 3.38 0.67
N GLU A 5 -3.57 4.69 0.46
CA GLU A 5 -4.23 5.40 -0.64
C GLU A 5 -3.75 4.89 -2.02
N LYS A 6 -2.44 4.67 -2.20
CA LYS A 6 -1.89 4.07 -3.42
C LYS A 6 -2.49 2.68 -3.66
N ALA A 7 -2.50 1.82 -2.64
CA ALA A 7 -3.08 0.49 -2.74
C ALA A 7 -4.57 0.55 -3.11
N TYR A 8 -5.34 1.41 -2.45
CA TYR A 8 -6.76 1.62 -2.76
C TYR A 8 -6.99 2.05 -4.21
N LEU A 9 -6.21 3.01 -4.73
CA LEU A 9 -6.34 3.47 -6.12
C LEU A 9 -6.06 2.34 -7.11
N ILE A 10 -5.05 1.50 -6.86
CA ILE A 10 -4.74 0.35 -7.71
C ILE A 10 -5.87 -0.68 -7.64
N THR A 11 -6.34 -1.01 -6.43
CA THR A 11 -7.48 -1.91 -6.20
C THR A 11 -8.69 -1.49 -7.01
N GLU A 12 -9.07 -0.21 -6.96
CA GLU A 12 -10.23 0.31 -7.68
C GLU A 12 -10.07 0.23 -9.20
N GLN A 13 -8.85 0.46 -9.72
CA GLN A 13 -8.61 0.29 -11.16
C GLN A 13 -8.72 -1.18 -11.60
N LEU A 14 -8.11 -2.09 -10.84
CA LEU A 14 -8.18 -3.53 -11.14
C LEU A 14 -9.62 -4.05 -11.08
N ARG A 15 -10.42 -3.61 -10.09
CA ARG A 15 -11.86 -3.92 -10.01
C ARG A 15 -12.64 -3.45 -11.24
N LYS A 16 -12.32 -2.27 -11.78
CA LYS A 16 -12.93 -1.77 -13.02
C LYS A 16 -12.56 -2.62 -14.22
N PHE A 17 -11.33 -3.13 -14.30
CA PHE A 17 -10.95 -4.06 -15.37
C PHE A 17 -11.68 -5.41 -15.22
N THR A 18 -11.88 -5.87 -14.00
CA THR A 18 -12.63 -7.09 -13.70
C THR A 18 -14.10 -7.00 -14.10
N THR A 19 -14.71 -5.81 -14.15
CA THR A 19 -16.14 -5.62 -14.51
C THR A 19 -16.38 -4.92 -15.84
N GLY A 20 -15.35 -4.33 -16.47
CA GLY A 20 -15.45 -3.56 -17.71
C GLY A 20 -15.74 -4.39 -18.97
N TYR A 21 -15.84 -3.72 -20.12
CA TYR A 21 -15.99 -4.39 -21.41
C TYR A 21 -14.71 -5.13 -21.83
N THR A 22 -14.84 -6.29 -22.48
CA THR A 22 -13.71 -7.15 -22.85
C THR A 22 -12.64 -6.43 -23.68
N HIS A 23 -13.03 -5.57 -24.63
CA HIS A 23 -12.07 -4.83 -25.45
C HIS A 23 -11.24 -3.82 -24.62
N HIS A 24 -11.78 -3.25 -23.53
CA HIS A 24 -11.01 -2.43 -22.60
C HIS A 24 -10.01 -3.29 -21.81
N VAL A 25 -10.41 -4.48 -21.36
CA VAL A 25 -9.53 -5.42 -20.64
C VAL A 25 -8.34 -5.81 -21.52
N VAL A 26 -8.57 -6.13 -22.80
CA VAL A 26 -7.51 -6.42 -23.76
C VAL A 26 -6.54 -5.25 -23.91
N GLY A 27 -7.04 -4.01 -23.97
CA GLY A 27 -6.19 -2.81 -24.02
C GLY A 27 -5.31 -2.65 -22.78
N HIS A 28 -5.85 -2.91 -21.59
CA HIS A 28 -5.07 -2.88 -20.35
C HIS A 28 -4.13 -4.07 -20.18
N PHE A 29 -4.49 -5.23 -20.73
CA PHE A 29 -3.66 -6.44 -20.71
C PHE A 29 -2.33 -6.24 -21.43
N ALA A 30 -2.28 -5.41 -22.48
CA ALA A 30 -1.02 -5.02 -23.12
C ALA A 30 -0.02 -4.38 -22.13
N ASN A 31 -0.49 -3.90 -20.99
CA ASN A 31 0.30 -3.34 -19.89
C ASN A 31 0.25 -4.20 -18.62
N ILE A 32 -0.01 -5.50 -18.73
CA ILE A 32 -0.17 -6.38 -17.56
C ILE A 32 1.06 -6.38 -16.63
N ASP A 33 2.27 -6.32 -17.18
CA ASP A 33 3.49 -6.29 -16.37
C ASP A 33 3.60 -5.02 -15.52
N PHE A 34 3.16 -3.88 -16.07
CA PHE A 34 3.05 -2.64 -15.32
C PHE A 34 2.08 -2.78 -14.15
N TRP A 35 0.88 -3.34 -14.38
CA TRP A 35 -0.12 -3.52 -13.33
C TRP A 35 0.34 -4.47 -12.23
N ILE A 36 0.97 -5.59 -12.59
CA ILE A 36 1.52 -6.54 -11.62
C ILE A 36 2.66 -5.90 -10.82
N HIS A 37 3.53 -5.13 -11.47
CA HIS A 37 4.58 -4.40 -10.76
C HIS A 37 4.01 -3.38 -9.76
N GLU A 38 2.98 -2.61 -10.15
CA GLU A 38 2.32 -1.66 -9.25
C GLU A 38 1.69 -2.36 -8.03
N VAL A 39 1.08 -3.55 -8.23
CA VAL A 39 0.57 -4.38 -7.13
C VAL A 39 1.71 -4.82 -6.20
N ILE A 40 2.79 -5.37 -6.74
CA ILE A 40 3.95 -5.85 -5.96
C ILE A 40 4.54 -4.70 -5.13
N GLU A 41 4.76 -3.54 -5.74
CA GLU A 41 5.31 -2.38 -5.04
C GLU A 41 4.36 -1.84 -3.97
N ALA A 42 3.05 -1.84 -4.21
CA ALA A 42 2.07 -1.46 -3.20
C ALA A 42 2.02 -2.45 -2.03
N LEU A 43 2.08 -3.76 -2.29
CA LEU A 43 2.15 -4.80 -1.25
C LEU A 43 3.42 -4.64 -0.40
N LYS A 44 4.58 -4.50 -1.05
CA LYS A 44 5.85 -4.23 -0.37
C LYS A 44 5.77 -2.96 0.48
N ALA A 45 5.15 -1.90 -0.04
CA ALA A 45 4.95 -0.68 0.71
C ALA A 45 4.08 -0.92 1.96
N ILE A 46 3.01 -1.70 1.88
CA ILE A 46 2.18 -2.04 3.05
C ILE A 46 2.98 -2.87 4.06
N ASP A 47 3.65 -3.93 3.61
CA ASP A 47 4.33 -4.91 4.46
C ASP A 47 5.54 -4.27 5.18
N GLU A 48 6.32 -3.43 4.49
CA GLU A 48 7.46 -2.74 5.07
C GLU A 48 7.09 -1.47 5.87
N HIS A 49 5.80 -1.13 6.01
CA HIS A 49 5.39 0.10 6.67
C HIS A 49 5.97 0.23 8.07
N LYS A 50 5.92 -0.83 8.88
CA LYS A 50 6.44 -0.78 10.26
C LYS A 50 7.93 -0.46 10.26
N LYS A 51 8.72 -1.14 9.43
CA LYS A 51 10.16 -0.89 9.28
C LYS A 51 10.45 0.55 8.89
N ARG A 52 9.70 1.12 7.94
CA ARG A 52 9.87 2.54 7.54
C ARG A 52 9.49 3.49 8.67
N PHE A 53 8.43 3.20 9.42
CA PHE A 53 8.06 3.99 10.59
C PHE A 53 9.18 3.96 11.65
N ASP A 54 9.70 2.77 11.96
CA ASP A 54 10.77 2.61 12.95
C ASP A 54 12.03 3.39 12.54
N ASN A 55 12.39 3.36 11.25
CA ASN A 55 13.50 4.15 10.72
C ASN A 55 13.29 5.66 10.88
N ILE A 56 12.10 6.18 10.56
CA ILE A 56 11.77 7.60 10.72
C ILE A 56 11.80 7.98 12.20
N TYR A 57 11.18 7.17 13.05
CA TYR A 57 11.12 7.40 14.49
C TYR A 57 12.53 7.44 15.11
N ASN A 58 13.35 6.43 14.84
CA ASN A 58 14.70 6.31 15.39
C ASN A 58 15.59 7.45 14.90
N THR A 59 15.50 7.83 13.62
CA THR A 59 16.30 8.93 13.05
C THR A 59 15.91 10.26 13.67
N GLN A 60 14.61 10.56 13.82
CA GLN A 60 14.15 11.80 14.45
C GLN A 60 14.51 11.86 15.94
N LYS A 61 14.39 10.74 16.65
CA LYS A 61 14.80 10.64 18.05
C LYS A 61 16.29 10.91 18.19
N TYR A 62 17.12 10.21 17.42
CA TYR A 62 18.57 10.38 17.40
C TYR A 62 18.97 11.84 17.13
N TRP A 63 18.40 12.45 16.09
CA TRP A 63 18.65 13.85 15.75
C TRP A 63 18.30 14.81 16.91
N THR A 64 17.12 14.61 17.51
CA THR A 64 16.63 15.45 18.61
C THR A 64 17.54 15.37 19.83
N GLU A 65 18.01 14.15 20.16
CA GLU A 65 18.88 13.88 21.30
C GLU A 65 20.30 14.44 21.07
N GLU A 66 20.88 14.23 19.89
CA GLU A 66 22.26 14.65 19.60
C GLU A 66 22.38 16.17 19.41
N HIS A 67 21.39 16.80 18.78
CA HIS A 67 21.47 18.23 18.44
C HIS A 67 20.73 19.13 19.45
N GLY A 68 20.13 18.55 20.49
CA GLY A 68 19.35 19.30 21.48
C GLY A 68 18.24 20.12 20.86
N THR A 69 17.57 19.59 19.83
CA THR A 69 16.58 20.34 19.04
C THR A 69 15.42 20.78 19.94
N ILE A 70 15.16 22.10 20.01
CA ILE A 70 14.07 22.67 20.81
C ILE A 70 12.98 23.24 19.91
N VAL A 71 11.77 22.70 20.01
CA VAL A 71 10.57 23.15 19.33
C VAL A 71 9.55 23.56 20.38
N HIS A 72 9.23 24.86 20.43
CA HIS A 72 8.19 25.37 21.30
C HIS A 72 6.89 25.52 20.54
N GLY A 73 5.83 24.91 21.06
CA GLY A 73 4.47 25.18 20.63
C GLY A 73 3.98 26.54 21.14
N TYR A 74 2.94 27.06 20.48
CA TYR A 74 2.20 28.20 20.99
C TYR A 74 1.33 27.77 22.19
N CYS A 75 1.42 28.50 23.29
CA CYS A 75 0.62 28.29 24.49
C CYS A 75 -0.45 29.37 24.59
N GLN A 76 -1.72 28.96 24.67
CA GLN A 76 -2.84 29.88 24.86
C GLN A 76 -2.86 30.53 26.25
N ILE A 77 -2.26 29.89 27.27
CA ILE A 77 -2.18 30.43 28.64
C ILE A 77 -1.08 31.48 28.73
N CYS A 78 0.12 31.17 28.21
CA CYS A 78 1.27 32.09 28.24
C CYS A 78 1.25 33.13 27.11
N ASN A 79 0.27 33.05 26.19
CA ASN A 79 0.14 33.89 25.00
C ASN A 79 1.42 33.96 24.14
N GLY A 80 2.10 32.81 23.97
CA GLY A 80 3.43 32.74 23.35
C GLY A 80 4.14 31.43 23.62
N ARG A 81 5.47 31.46 23.77
CA ARG A 81 6.27 30.29 24.18
C ARG A 81 5.87 29.89 25.61
N CYS A 82 5.50 28.62 25.81
CA CYS A 82 5.19 28.11 27.13
C CYS A 82 6.44 28.08 28.03
N GLU A 83 6.35 28.64 29.24
CA GLU A 83 7.43 28.61 30.24
C GLU A 83 7.59 27.23 30.91
N PHE A 84 6.55 26.40 30.87
CA PHE A 84 6.54 25.04 31.46
C PHE A 84 6.85 23.94 30.45
N SER A 85 7.09 24.27 29.18
CA SER A 85 7.41 23.27 28.15
C SER A 85 8.91 23.02 28.11
N ASP A 86 9.30 21.75 28.09
CA ASP A 86 10.69 21.33 27.85
C ASP A 86 11.15 21.57 26.39
N GLY A 87 10.23 22.04 25.53
CA GLY A 87 10.46 22.32 24.13
C GLY A 87 10.87 21.09 23.33
N LYS A 88 10.59 19.87 23.78
CA LYS A 88 10.97 18.68 23.02
C LYS A 88 10.03 18.47 21.83
N PRO A 89 10.56 18.21 20.62
CA PRO A 89 9.77 17.81 19.47
C PRO A 89 8.91 16.58 19.77
N THR A 90 7.69 16.57 19.24
CA THR A 90 6.84 15.38 19.32
C THR A 90 7.31 14.33 18.32
N LEU A 91 7.59 13.12 18.83
CA LEU A 91 7.99 12.01 17.96
C LEU A 91 6.80 11.44 17.18
N PRO A 92 7.05 10.81 16.01
CA PRO A 92 6.01 10.20 15.20
C PRO A 92 5.26 9.13 15.99
N LYS A 93 3.94 9.06 15.79
CA LYS A 93 3.09 8.01 16.38
C LYS A 93 2.68 7.02 15.29
N LEU A 94 2.83 5.73 15.59
CA LEU A 94 2.38 4.69 14.67
C LEU A 94 0.85 4.68 14.63
N LYS A 95 0.29 4.83 13.43
CA LYS A 95 -1.15 4.75 13.17
C LYS A 95 -1.45 3.59 12.20
N TYR A 96 -2.72 3.17 12.16
CA TYR A 96 -3.28 2.30 11.11
C TYR A 96 -2.74 0.85 11.08
N LYS A 97 -3.09 0.02 12.07
CA LYS A 97 -2.72 -1.41 12.07
C LYS A 97 -3.73 -2.28 11.31
N SER A 98 -5.02 -2.13 11.59
CA SER A 98 -6.12 -2.88 10.95
C SER A 98 -6.25 -2.56 9.46
N GLU A 99 -6.29 -1.26 9.13
CA GLU A 99 -6.46 -0.78 7.74
C GLU A 99 -5.42 -1.33 6.76
N LYS A 100 -4.22 -1.71 7.24
CA LYS A 100 -3.18 -2.33 6.40
C LYS A 100 -3.51 -3.76 6.00
N ILE A 101 -4.05 -4.54 6.93
CA ILE A 101 -4.40 -5.94 6.67
C ILE A 101 -5.52 -5.97 5.63
N ASP A 102 -6.54 -5.12 5.83
CA ASP A 102 -7.66 -5.01 4.89
C ASP A 102 -7.19 -4.51 3.52
N SER A 103 -6.39 -3.44 3.47
CA SER A 103 -5.85 -2.92 2.20
C SER A 103 -5.00 -3.94 1.45
N ARG A 104 -4.19 -4.73 2.17
CA ARG A 104 -3.36 -5.78 1.57
C ARG A 104 -4.24 -6.87 0.95
N ARG A 105 -5.23 -7.36 1.70
CA ARG A 105 -6.17 -8.39 1.22
C ARG A 105 -6.90 -7.91 -0.02
N GLU A 106 -7.52 -6.73 0.05
CA GLU A 106 -8.31 -6.20 -1.06
C GLU A 106 -7.51 -6.00 -2.35
N LEU A 107 -6.24 -5.59 -2.22
CA LEU A 107 -5.34 -5.44 -3.36
C LEU A 107 -5.00 -6.79 -4.01
N VAL A 108 -4.71 -7.80 -3.19
CA VAL A 108 -4.46 -9.18 -3.68
C VAL A 108 -5.70 -9.73 -4.38
N ASP A 109 -6.87 -9.61 -3.77
CA ASP A 109 -8.12 -10.12 -4.32
C ASP A 109 -8.45 -9.45 -5.66
N ALA A 110 -8.31 -8.12 -5.74
CA ALA A 110 -8.58 -7.38 -6.98
C ALA A 110 -7.60 -7.77 -8.10
N ALA A 111 -6.31 -7.95 -7.79
CA ALA A 111 -5.32 -8.42 -8.74
C ALA A 111 -5.61 -9.85 -9.20
N TYR A 112 -5.96 -10.74 -8.28
CA TYR A 112 -6.34 -12.12 -8.58
C TYR A 112 -7.55 -12.18 -9.53
N PHE A 113 -8.64 -11.48 -9.23
CA PHE A 113 -9.82 -11.50 -10.09
C PHE A 113 -9.57 -10.89 -11.48
N PHE A 114 -8.71 -9.87 -11.56
CA PHE A 114 -8.28 -9.32 -12.86
C PHE A 114 -7.50 -10.37 -13.67
N LEU A 115 -6.56 -11.08 -13.05
CA LEU A 115 -5.79 -12.15 -13.68
C LEU A 115 -6.68 -13.33 -14.09
N ALA A 116 -7.56 -13.79 -13.21
CA ALA A 116 -8.53 -14.85 -13.50
C ALA A 116 -9.46 -14.46 -14.65
N ARG A 117 -9.86 -13.19 -14.74
CA ARG A 117 -10.61 -12.69 -15.89
C ARG A 117 -9.77 -12.77 -17.18
N CYS A 118 -8.52 -12.31 -17.15
CA CYS A 118 -7.62 -12.39 -18.32
C CYS A 118 -7.43 -13.84 -18.81
N TYR A 119 -7.32 -14.78 -17.88
CA TYR A 119 -7.28 -16.22 -18.19
C TYR A 119 -8.57 -16.70 -18.86
N ARG A 120 -9.74 -16.42 -18.28
CA ARG A 120 -11.05 -16.84 -18.82
C ARG A 120 -11.33 -16.33 -20.23
N ILE A 121 -10.77 -15.18 -20.61
CA ILE A 121 -10.89 -14.63 -21.97
C ILE A 121 -9.73 -15.02 -22.90
N GLY A 122 -8.86 -15.94 -22.48
CA GLY A 122 -7.79 -16.51 -23.31
C GLY A 122 -6.56 -15.61 -23.49
N LEU A 123 -6.38 -14.57 -22.66
CA LEU A 123 -5.19 -13.70 -22.72
C LEU A 123 -4.00 -14.27 -21.93
N LEU A 124 -4.27 -15.15 -20.97
CA LEU A 124 -3.23 -15.83 -20.18
C LEU A 124 -3.32 -17.33 -20.36
N THR A 125 -2.16 -17.98 -20.36
CA THR A 125 -2.08 -19.43 -20.14
C THR A 125 -2.24 -19.77 -18.66
N SER A 126 -2.52 -21.03 -18.33
CA SER A 126 -2.58 -21.49 -16.94
C SER A 126 -1.23 -21.31 -16.22
N GLU A 127 -0.12 -21.50 -16.95
CA GLU A 127 1.23 -21.29 -16.43
C GLU A 127 1.50 -19.82 -16.12
N ASP A 128 1.12 -18.91 -17.02
CA ASP A 128 1.28 -17.46 -16.79
C ASP A 128 0.42 -16.96 -15.64
N LEU A 129 -0.81 -17.46 -15.53
CA LEU A 129 -1.70 -17.14 -14.42
C LEU A 129 -1.03 -17.53 -13.09
N LYS A 130 -0.56 -18.78 -12.98
CA LYS A 130 0.10 -19.28 -11.77
C LYS A 130 1.31 -18.45 -11.41
N LYS A 131 2.21 -18.21 -12.37
CA LYS A 131 3.43 -17.40 -12.17
C LYS A 131 3.11 -16.00 -11.64
N ARG A 132 2.06 -15.37 -12.16
CA ARG A 132 1.65 -14.02 -11.73
C ARG A 132 0.97 -14.03 -10.36
N CYS A 133 0.12 -15.00 -10.06
CA CYS A 133 -0.47 -15.19 -8.73
C CYS A 133 0.62 -15.42 -7.66
N ASP A 134 1.60 -16.28 -7.95
CA ASP A 134 2.73 -16.53 -7.05
C ASP A 134 3.51 -15.23 -6.76
N SER A 135 3.70 -14.38 -7.77
CA SER A 135 4.43 -13.11 -7.63
C SER A 135 3.77 -12.08 -6.70
N ILE A 136 2.44 -12.15 -6.54
CA ILE A 136 1.67 -11.29 -5.62
C ILE A 136 1.33 -12.00 -4.30
N GLY A 137 1.84 -13.22 -4.11
CA GLY A 137 1.67 -14.00 -2.89
C GLY A 137 0.26 -14.59 -2.70
N THR A 138 -0.38 -15.00 -3.80
CA THR A 138 -1.68 -15.71 -3.76
C THR A 138 -1.63 -17.02 -4.57
N SER A 139 -2.57 -17.91 -4.30
CA SER A 139 -2.77 -19.16 -5.04
C SER A 139 -4.02 -19.10 -5.91
N ILE A 140 -4.11 -19.99 -6.89
CA ILE A 140 -5.31 -20.15 -7.72
C ILE A 140 -6.34 -20.98 -6.96
N ASP A 141 -7.58 -20.50 -6.87
CA ASP A 141 -8.72 -21.33 -6.49
C ASP A 141 -9.28 -22.01 -7.76
N PRO A 142 -9.27 -23.35 -7.85
CA PRO A 142 -9.81 -24.06 -9.01
C PRO A 142 -11.28 -23.71 -9.31
N ASN A 143 -12.08 -23.38 -8.29
CA ASN A 143 -13.50 -23.09 -8.45
C ASN A 143 -13.76 -21.74 -9.15
N ASP A 144 -12.78 -20.85 -9.20
CA ASP A 144 -12.91 -19.53 -9.85
C ASP A 144 -12.53 -19.55 -11.34
N LEU A 145 -12.07 -20.71 -11.84
CA LEU A 145 -11.63 -20.88 -13.23
C LEU A 145 -12.71 -21.45 -14.17
N ASP A 146 -13.79 -21.98 -13.61
CA ASP A 146 -14.98 -22.48 -14.32
C ASP A 146 -15.95 -21.34 -14.69
#